data_AF-A0A6G7YQ56-F1
#
_entry.id   AF-A0A6G7YQ56-F1
#
_cell.length_a   1.000
_cell.length_b   1.000
_cell.length_c   1.000
_cell.angle_alpha   90.00
_cell.angle_beta   90.00
_cell.angle_gamma   90.00
#
_symmetry.space_group_name_H-M   'P 1'
#
loop_
_entity.id
_entity.type
_entity.pdbx_description
1 polymer ?
#
loop_
_entity_poly.entity_id
_entity_poly.type
_entity_poly.pdbx_seq_one_letter_code
_entity_poly.pdbx_strand_id
1 'polypeptide(L)'
;MSGRFQKGQSGNPAGRPKARRPHISAFDVIIDKTLTVTQNGVERELTIDEALQLQTYQAALKGSKMAVRHVLKMIEAREVALAKAAPAPRSKPIKFQWENDARNADEAMLLLGITVRDPSWTQPCQYGVRMKMANWAVQAGLSRPGRRKLSQNQIDSVKWSAFEPDKLRWPRGARGE
;
A
#
# COMPACT_ATOMS: atom_id res chain seq x y z
N MET A 1 -19.07 33.18 -25.90
CA MET A 1 -17.98 32.77 -26.81
C MET A 1 -17.72 31.27 -26.62
N SER A 2 -18.01 30.44 -27.62
CA SER A 2 -17.96 28.98 -27.51
C SER A 2 -16.56 28.45 -27.88
N GLY A 3 -15.79 28.04 -26.88
CA GLY A 3 -14.45 27.45 -27.05
C GLY A 3 -14.45 25.95 -27.33
N ARG A 4 -15.44 25.41 -28.05
CA ARG A 4 -15.47 23.97 -28.39
C ARG A 4 -14.83 23.73 -29.75
N PHE A 5 -13.80 22.88 -29.78
CA PHE A 5 -13.17 22.42 -31.01
C PHE A 5 -14.16 21.64 -31.90
N GLN A 6 -14.05 21.81 -33.22
CA GLN A 6 -14.89 21.11 -34.18
C GLN A 6 -14.54 19.62 -34.23
N LYS A 7 -15.58 18.77 -34.28
CA LYS A 7 -15.41 17.31 -34.39
C LYS A 7 -14.67 17.00 -35.70
N GLY A 8 -13.52 16.34 -35.60
CA GLY A 8 -12.66 16.03 -36.74
C GLY A 8 -11.45 16.97 -36.91
N GLN A 9 -11.36 18.04 -36.13
CA GLN A 9 -10.24 18.97 -36.19
C GLN A 9 -9.41 18.92 -34.90
N SER A 10 -8.13 18.57 -35.05
CA SER A 10 -7.16 18.59 -33.94
C SER A 10 -7.05 20.01 -33.39
N GLY A 11 -7.17 20.17 -32.07
CA GLY A 11 -6.96 21.45 -31.38
C GLY A 11 -5.52 21.95 -31.41
N ASN A 12 -4.59 21.17 -31.98
CA ASN A 12 -3.19 21.56 -32.20
C ASN A 12 -2.91 21.64 -33.72
N PRO A 13 -2.99 22.84 -34.34
CA PRO A 13 -2.75 23.02 -35.77
C PRO A 13 -1.29 22.79 -36.18
N ALA A 14 -0.33 22.91 -35.25
CA ALA A 14 1.07 22.60 -35.52
C ALA A 14 1.34 21.07 -35.51
N GLY A 15 0.34 20.25 -35.18
CA GLY A 15 0.48 18.81 -35.06
C GLY A 15 1.32 18.39 -33.85
N ARG A 16 1.38 17.08 -33.62
CA ARG A 16 2.26 16.51 -32.59
C ARG A 16 3.71 16.76 -32.99
N PRO A 17 4.54 17.38 -32.13
CA PRO A 17 5.96 17.57 -32.44
C PRO A 17 6.62 16.21 -32.73
N LYS A 18 7.40 16.16 -33.82
CA LYS A 18 8.15 14.94 -34.20
C LYS A 18 9.12 14.58 -33.09
N ALA A 19 9.18 13.30 -32.73
CA ALA A 19 10.13 12.81 -31.74
C ALA A 19 11.55 13.20 -32.17
N ARG A 20 12.30 13.83 -31.26
CA ARG A 20 13.71 14.19 -31.49
C ARG A 20 14.47 12.90 -31.79
N ARG A 21 15.30 12.90 -32.84
CA ARG A 21 16.17 11.76 -33.17
C ARG A 21 17.04 11.45 -31.93
N PRO A 22 17.20 10.17 -31.56
CA PRO A 22 18.09 9.82 -30.46
C PRO A 22 19.49 10.34 -30.78
N HIS A 23 20.12 10.98 -29.79
CA HIS A 23 21.48 11.47 -29.93
C HIS A 23 22.41 10.25 -29.82
N ILE A 24 22.73 9.62 -30.96
CA ILE A 24 23.68 8.50 -31.01
C ILE A 24 25.06 9.09 -30.70
N SER A 25 25.61 8.74 -29.55
CA SER A 25 26.94 9.14 -29.15
C SER A 25 27.97 8.38 -30.00
N ALA A 26 29.09 9.01 -30.34
CA ALA A 26 30.20 8.30 -30.98
C ALA A 26 30.71 7.13 -30.10
N PHE A 27 30.48 7.20 -28.79
CA PHE A 27 30.77 6.13 -27.85
C PHE A 27 29.87 4.90 -28.05
N ASP A 28 28.60 5.08 -28.45
CA ASP A 28 27.67 3.97 -28.68
C ASP A 28 28.18 3.08 -29.83
N VAL A 29 28.73 3.71 -30.88
CA VAL A 29 29.33 3.03 -32.04
C VAL A 29 30.59 2.22 -31.68
N ILE A 30 31.31 2.66 -30.64
CA ILE A 30 32.53 1.98 -30.19
C ILE A 30 32.18 0.85 -29.22
N ILE A 31 31.26 1.09 -28.29
CA ILE A 31 30.84 0.12 -27.26
C ILE A 31 30.27 -1.16 -27.89
N ASP A 32 29.61 -1.06 -29.04
CA ASP A 32 29.04 -2.21 -29.77
C ASP A 32 30.10 -3.09 -30.46
N LYS A 33 31.38 -2.70 -30.46
CA LYS A 33 32.46 -3.50 -31.06
C LYS A 33 32.89 -4.64 -30.13
N THR A 34 33.46 -5.68 -30.73
CA THR A 34 34.04 -6.82 -30.02
C THR A 34 35.58 -6.77 -30.04
N LEU A 35 36.18 -7.35 -29.00
CA LEU A 35 37.61 -7.51 -28.80
C LEU A 35 37.92 -8.97 -28.50
N THR A 36 38.96 -9.51 -29.10
CA THR A 36 39.47 -10.85 -28.77
C THR A 36 40.38 -10.76 -27.55
N VAL A 37 40.04 -11.47 -26.48
CA VAL A 37 40.79 -11.52 -25.22
C VAL A 37 41.12 -12.97 -24.89
N THR A 38 42.39 -13.24 -24.55
CA THR A 38 42.81 -14.56 -24.08
C THR A 38 42.60 -14.66 -22.57
N GLN A 39 41.73 -15.58 -22.13
CA GLN A 39 41.53 -15.91 -20.71
C GLN A 39 41.90 -17.37 -20.46
N ASN A 40 42.76 -17.61 -19.47
CA ASN A 40 43.19 -18.97 -19.10
C ASN A 40 43.67 -19.81 -20.29
N GLY A 41 44.35 -19.18 -21.25
CA GLY A 41 44.86 -19.83 -22.46
C GLY A 41 43.84 -20.05 -23.58
N VAL A 42 42.59 -19.60 -23.41
CA VAL A 42 41.52 -19.70 -24.43
C VAL A 42 41.17 -18.32 -24.95
N GLU A 43 41.17 -18.14 -26.27
CA GLU A 43 40.69 -16.91 -26.91
C GLU A 43 39.16 -16.83 -26.83
N ARG A 44 38.65 -15.67 -26.40
CA ARG A 44 37.22 -15.35 -26.39
C ARG A 44 36.99 -13.98 -26.98
N GLU A 45 35.98 -13.85 -27.82
CA GLU A 45 35.46 -12.54 -28.21
C GLU A 45 34.55 -12.00 -27.11
N LEU A 46 34.80 -10.75 -26.72
CA LEU A 46 34.02 -10.02 -25.73
C LEU A 46 33.64 -8.66 -26.30
N THR A 47 32.50 -8.11 -25.91
CA THR A 47 32.21 -6.70 -26.21
C THR A 47 33.16 -5.78 -25.43
N ILE A 48 33.33 -4.54 -25.90
CA ILE A 48 34.17 -3.56 -25.19
C ILE A 48 33.67 -3.31 -23.77
N ASP A 49 32.35 -3.26 -23.56
CA ASP A 49 31.76 -3.07 -22.23
C ASP A 49 32.07 -4.25 -21.31
N GLU A 50 31.89 -5.49 -21.77
CA GLU A 50 32.24 -6.69 -20.99
C GLU A 50 33.73 -6.73 -20.63
N ALA A 51 34.61 -6.37 -21.57
CA ALA A 51 36.05 -6.32 -21.33
C ALA A 51 36.40 -5.27 -20.26
N LEU A 52 35.79 -4.08 -20.31
CA LEU A 52 36.02 -3.00 -19.34
C LEU A 52 35.51 -3.38 -17.95
N GLN A 53 34.33 -4.01 -17.88
CA GLN A 53 33.75 -4.51 -16.63
C GLN A 53 34.63 -5.59 -16.01
N LEU A 54 35.13 -6.53 -16.81
CA LEU A 54 36.04 -7.58 -16.35
C LEU A 54 37.36 -6.99 -15.83
N GLN A 55 37.95 -6.05 -16.55
CA GLN A 55 39.18 -5.39 -16.12
C GLN A 55 38.98 -4.63 -14.80
N THR A 56 37.84 -3.95 -14.66
CA THR A 56 37.45 -3.26 -13.43
C THR A 56 37.29 -4.25 -12.28
N TYR A 57 36.66 -5.40 -12.52
CA TYR A 57 36.53 -6.46 -11.53
C TYR A 57 37.88 -7.04 -11.09
N GLN A 58 38.79 -7.32 -12.04
CA GLN A 58 40.14 -7.79 -11.72
C GLN A 58 40.93 -6.75 -10.91
N ALA A 59 40.82 -5.46 -11.24
CA ALA A 59 41.45 -4.39 -10.48
C ALA A 59 40.88 -4.27 -9.05
N ALA A 60 39.57 -4.50 -8.88
CA ALA A 60 38.93 -4.52 -7.58
C ALA A 60 39.44 -5.70 -6.73
N LEU A 61 39.55 -6.91 -7.30
CA LEU A 61 40.12 -8.08 -6.63
C LEU A 61 41.58 -7.87 -6.22
N LYS A 62 42.35 -7.10 -6.99
CA LYS A 62 43.73 -6.70 -6.67
C LYS A 62 43.83 -5.59 -5.60
N GLY A 63 42.70 -5.10 -5.08
CA GLY A 63 42.64 -4.15 -3.96
C GLY A 63 42.52 -2.66 -4.35
N SER A 64 42.26 -2.33 -5.61
CA SER A 64 42.03 -0.94 -6.01
C SER A 64 40.72 -0.40 -5.43
N LYS A 65 40.80 0.56 -4.50
CA LYS A 65 39.63 1.17 -3.83
C LYS A 65 38.63 1.80 -4.82
N MET A 66 39.13 2.41 -5.89
CA MET A 66 38.28 3.00 -6.93
C MET A 66 37.54 1.94 -7.74
N ALA A 67 38.22 0.87 -8.11
CA ALA A 67 37.60 -0.25 -8.82
C ALA A 67 36.57 -0.95 -7.94
N VAL A 68 36.86 -1.19 -6.66
CA VAL A 68 35.90 -1.74 -5.68
C VAL A 68 34.63 -0.89 -5.62
N ARG A 69 34.77 0.45 -5.55
CA ARG A 69 33.61 1.35 -5.53
C ARG A 69 32.77 1.25 -6.82
N HIS A 70 33.42 1.10 -7.98
CA HIS A 70 32.71 0.90 -9.24
C HIS A 70 31.97 -0.43 -9.28
N VAL A 71 32.61 -1.53 -8.86
CA VAL A 71 31.96 -2.85 -8.80
C VAL A 71 30.76 -2.83 -7.87
N LEU A 72 30.85 -2.18 -6.70
CA LEU A 72 29.71 -2.05 -5.79
C LEU A 72 28.53 -1.31 -6.44
N LYS A 73 28.78 -0.25 -7.22
CA LYS A 73 27.73 0.43 -8.00
C LYS A 73 27.12 -0.48 -9.07
N MET A 74 27.93 -1.29 -9.74
CA MET A 74 27.42 -2.26 -10.72
C MET A 74 26.53 -3.32 -10.05
N ILE A 75 26.91 -3.81 -8.87
CA ILE A 75 26.10 -4.73 -8.07
C ILE A 75 24.77 -4.07 -7.69
N GLU A 76 24.80 -2.84 -7.16
CA GLU A 76 23.59 -2.10 -6.82
C GLU A 76 22.66 -1.93 -8.02
N ALA A 77 23.19 -1.53 -9.18
CA ALA A 77 22.42 -1.40 -10.41
C ALA A 77 21.79 -2.73 -10.85
N ARG A 78 22.53 -3.84 -10.71
CA ARG A 78 22.03 -5.19 -10.98
C ARG A 78 20.90 -5.58 -10.03
N GLU A 79 21.06 -5.35 -8.74
CA GLU A 79 20.02 -5.68 -7.75
C GLU A 79 18.74 -4.86 -7.99
N VAL A 80 18.86 -3.58 -8.36
CA VAL A 80 17.71 -2.75 -8.76
C VAL A 80 17.03 -3.29 -10.02
N ALA A 81 17.82 -3.70 -11.03
CA ALA A 81 17.27 -4.28 -12.25
C ALA A 81 16.55 -5.60 -11.98
N LEU A 82 17.12 -6.48 -11.16
CA LEU A 82 16.50 -7.74 -10.73
C LEU A 82 15.22 -7.50 -9.92
N ALA A 83 15.22 -6.52 -9.01
CA ALA A 83 14.02 -6.17 -8.25
C ALA A 83 12.88 -5.65 -9.14
N LYS A 84 13.21 -4.90 -10.21
CA LYS A 84 12.22 -4.45 -11.20
C LYS A 84 11.72 -5.59 -12.11
N ALA A 85 12.59 -6.54 -12.44
CA ALA A 85 12.25 -7.69 -13.27
C ALA A 85 11.51 -8.79 -12.48
N ALA A 86 11.64 -8.80 -11.15
CA ALA A 86 10.95 -9.76 -10.29
C ALA A 86 9.43 -9.63 -10.48
N PRO A 87 8.71 -10.75 -10.68
CA PRO A 87 7.27 -10.72 -10.75
C PRO A 87 6.71 -10.16 -9.43
N ALA A 88 5.69 -9.30 -9.52
CA ALA A 88 5.04 -8.76 -8.33
C ALA A 88 4.67 -9.91 -7.37
N PRO A 89 4.93 -9.76 -6.06
CA PRO A 89 4.59 -10.80 -5.11
C PRO A 89 3.09 -11.08 -5.23
N ARG A 90 2.73 -12.31 -5.60
CA ARG A 90 1.33 -12.74 -5.65
C ARG A 90 0.80 -12.68 -4.24
N SER A 91 -0.11 -11.74 -3.95
CA SER A 91 -0.84 -11.74 -2.68
C SER A 91 -1.51 -13.10 -2.54
N LYS A 92 -1.36 -13.76 -1.39
CA LYS A 92 -2.09 -14.99 -1.11
C LYS A 92 -3.58 -14.72 -1.33
N PRO A 93 -4.33 -15.63 -1.99
CA PRO A 93 -5.76 -15.43 -2.18
C PRO A 93 -6.42 -15.25 -0.80
N ILE A 94 -7.15 -14.16 -0.65
CA ILE A 94 -7.93 -13.89 0.57
C ILE A 94 -8.94 -15.03 0.70
N LYS A 95 -8.86 -15.80 1.79
CA LYS A 95 -9.85 -16.83 2.10
C LYS A 95 -11.03 -16.15 2.77
N PHE A 96 -12.17 -16.13 2.09
CA PHE A 96 -13.44 -15.74 2.71
C PHE A 96 -13.98 -16.94 3.48
N GLN A 97 -14.35 -16.72 4.74
CA GLN A 97 -15.05 -17.68 5.58
C GLN A 97 -16.29 -17.00 6.15
N TRP A 98 -17.37 -17.76 6.24
CA TRP A 98 -18.62 -17.32 6.85
C TRP A 98 -18.76 -18.05 8.18
N GLU A 99 -18.91 -17.29 9.25
CA GLU A 99 -19.16 -17.81 10.58
C GLU A 99 -20.56 -17.35 10.99
N ASN A 100 -21.38 -18.29 11.46
CA ASN A 100 -22.79 -18.02 11.76
C ASN A 100 -23.01 -17.62 13.23
N ASP A 101 -22.02 -17.80 14.09
CA ASP A 101 -22.08 -17.30 15.45
C ASP A 101 -21.91 -15.77 15.46
N ALA A 102 -22.95 -15.06 15.91
CA ALA A 102 -22.93 -13.61 16.06
C ALA A 102 -21.84 -13.11 17.01
N ARG A 103 -21.29 -13.98 17.86
CA ARG A 103 -20.22 -13.66 18.83
C ARG A 103 -18.82 -13.73 18.23
N ASN A 104 -18.67 -14.14 16.97
CA ASN A 104 -17.37 -14.11 16.29
C ASN A 104 -16.72 -12.71 16.28
N ALA A 105 -17.54 -11.66 16.37
CA ALA A 105 -17.13 -10.27 16.39
C ALA A 105 -16.82 -9.76 17.80
N ASP A 106 -17.15 -10.49 18.88
CA ASP A 106 -17.03 -9.97 20.25
C ASP A 106 -15.58 -9.67 20.62
N GLU A 107 -14.65 -10.58 20.29
CA GLU A 107 -13.23 -10.39 20.54
C GLU A 107 -12.69 -9.20 19.73
N ALA A 108 -13.06 -9.11 18.46
CA ALA A 108 -12.66 -7.99 17.62
C ALA A 108 -13.22 -6.65 18.14
N MET A 109 -14.48 -6.61 18.55
CA MET A 109 -15.10 -5.40 19.11
C MET A 109 -14.45 -4.98 20.43
N LEU A 110 -14.04 -5.94 21.27
CA LEU A 110 -13.31 -5.68 22.51
C LEU A 110 -11.91 -5.13 22.22
N LEU A 111 -11.18 -5.77 21.29
CA LEU A 111 -9.84 -5.33 20.86
C LEU A 111 -9.86 -3.92 20.25
N LEU A 112 -10.91 -3.60 19.48
CA LEU A 112 -11.13 -2.27 18.92
C LEU A 112 -11.66 -1.26 19.95
N GLY A 113 -11.96 -1.70 21.18
CA GLY A 113 -12.53 -0.86 22.24
C GLY A 113 -13.93 -0.35 21.94
N ILE A 114 -14.65 -0.96 20.99
CA ILE A 114 -16.04 -0.63 20.64
C ILE A 114 -16.98 -1.15 21.72
N THR A 115 -16.64 -2.29 22.33
CA THR A 115 -17.38 -2.88 23.44
C THR A 115 -16.49 -3.01 24.69
N VAL A 116 -17.15 -3.07 25.85
CA VAL A 116 -16.55 -3.24 27.17
C VAL A 116 -17.31 -4.36 27.87
N ARG A 117 -16.62 -5.21 28.63
CA ARG A 117 -17.29 -6.23 29.46
C ARG A 117 -18.12 -5.53 30.54
N ASP A 118 -19.34 -6.00 30.75
CA ASP A 118 -20.22 -5.48 31.80
C ASP A 118 -19.75 -5.98 33.18
N PRO A 119 -19.20 -5.13 34.05
CA PRO A 119 -18.73 -5.55 35.37
C PRO A 119 -19.88 -5.97 36.30
N SER A 120 -21.11 -5.51 36.03
CA SER A 120 -22.29 -5.89 36.81
C SER A 120 -22.81 -7.28 36.46
N TRP A 121 -22.28 -7.89 35.40
CA TRP A 121 -22.69 -9.19 34.90
C TRP A 121 -21.63 -10.25 35.20
N THR A 122 -21.69 -10.82 36.41
CA THR A 122 -20.72 -11.80 36.91
C THR A 122 -21.12 -13.25 36.66
N GLN A 123 -22.38 -13.52 36.31
CA GLN A 123 -22.85 -14.87 36.01
C GLN A 123 -22.62 -15.21 34.52
N PRO A 124 -21.87 -16.28 34.21
CA PRO A 124 -21.78 -16.76 32.84
C PRO A 124 -23.18 -17.24 32.41
N CYS A 125 -23.77 -16.59 31.41
CA CYS A 125 -24.90 -17.20 30.72
C CYS A 125 -24.35 -18.16 29.65
N GLN A 126 -25.20 -19.01 29.09
CA GLN A 126 -24.86 -19.91 27.99
C GLN A 126 -24.16 -19.20 26.81
N TYR A 127 -24.32 -17.88 26.72
CA TYR A 127 -23.79 -17.04 25.66
C TYR A 127 -22.49 -16.29 26.02
N GLY A 128 -21.99 -16.38 27.26
CA GLY A 128 -20.73 -15.78 27.70
C GLY A 128 -20.89 -14.57 28.64
N VAL A 129 -19.93 -13.65 28.58
CA VAL A 129 -19.95 -12.39 29.36
C VAL A 129 -20.77 -11.36 28.62
N ARG A 130 -21.70 -10.68 29.30
CA ARG A 130 -22.45 -9.57 28.71
C ARG A 130 -21.50 -8.43 28.35
N MET A 131 -21.59 -7.97 27.10
CA MET A 131 -20.86 -6.82 26.61
C MET A 131 -21.76 -5.58 26.57
N LYS A 132 -21.20 -4.43 26.90
CA LYS A 132 -21.83 -3.11 26.70
C LYS A 132 -21.05 -2.33 25.65
N MET A 133 -21.73 -1.41 24.96
CA MET A 133 -21.09 -0.53 24.01
C MET A 133 -20.28 0.54 24.73
N ALA A 134 -19.04 0.77 24.28
CA ALA A 134 -18.22 1.85 24.79
C ALA A 134 -18.87 3.20 24.48
N ASN A 135 -18.79 4.14 25.44
CA ASN A 135 -19.48 5.42 25.34
C ASN A 135 -19.08 6.23 24.10
N TRP A 136 -17.81 6.17 23.69
CA TRP A 136 -17.35 6.86 22.48
C TRP A 136 -18.05 6.32 21.23
N ALA A 137 -18.26 5.00 21.15
CA ALA A 137 -18.88 4.35 20.00
C ALA A 137 -20.37 4.72 19.91
N VAL A 138 -21.06 4.73 21.06
CA VAL A 138 -22.45 5.18 21.16
C VAL A 138 -22.56 6.66 20.81
N GLN A 139 -21.68 7.51 21.35
CA GLN A 139 -21.64 8.94 21.05
C GLN A 139 -21.38 9.20 19.56
N ALA A 140 -20.46 8.46 18.95
CA ALA A 140 -20.19 8.55 17.52
C ALA A 140 -21.43 8.21 16.69
N GLY A 141 -22.21 7.20 17.09
CA GLY A 141 -23.49 6.85 16.48
C GLY A 141 -24.55 7.96 16.63
N LEU A 142 -24.70 8.50 17.84
CA LEU A 142 -25.66 9.58 18.14
C LEU A 142 -25.32 10.90 17.45
N SER A 143 -24.03 11.16 17.19
CA SER A 143 -23.56 12.40 16.57
C SER A 143 -23.68 12.41 15.04
N ARG A 144 -24.12 11.30 14.42
CA ARG A 144 -24.26 11.20 12.97
C ARG A 144 -25.34 12.16 12.45
N PRO A 145 -25.05 12.97 11.41
CA PRO A 145 -26.05 13.82 10.78
C PRO A 145 -27.27 13.04 10.29
N GLY A 146 -28.47 13.60 10.45
CA GLY A 146 -29.72 13.03 9.91
C GLY A 146 -30.56 12.24 10.92
N ARG A 147 -30.04 11.84 12.08
CA ARG A 147 -30.83 11.17 13.14
C ARG A 147 -31.32 12.20 14.16
N ARG A 148 -32.41 12.91 13.84
CA ARG A 148 -32.91 14.03 14.65
C ARG A 148 -34.00 13.68 15.67
N LYS A 149 -34.66 12.52 15.55
CA LYS A 149 -35.71 12.09 16.48
C LYS A 149 -35.51 10.62 16.81
N LEU A 150 -35.36 10.32 18.10
CA LEU A 150 -35.34 8.95 18.64
C LEU A 150 -36.64 8.75 19.42
N SER A 151 -37.30 7.61 19.25
CA SER A 151 -38.44 7.24 20.10
C SER A 151 -37.97 6.87 21.50
N GLN A 152 -38.89 6.88 22.47
CA GLN A 152 -38.58 6.49 23.86
C GLN A 152 -37.97 5.07 23.92
N ASN A 153 -38.56 4.11 23.22
CA ASN A 153 -38.04 2.74 23.13
C ASN A 153 -36.60 2.68 22.57
N GLN A 154 -36.26 3.54 21.62
CA GLN A 154 -34.90 3.61 21.08
C GLN A 154 -33.92 4.22 22.08
N ILE A 155 -34.35 5.24 22.82
CA ILE A 155 -33.57 5.85 23.90
C ILE A 155 -33.29 4.81 24.99
N ASP A 156 -34.32 4.06 25.40
CA ASP A 156 -34.19 3.03 26.42
C ASP A 156 -33.29 1.88 25.96
N SER A 157 -33.39 1.48 24.69
CA SER A 157 -32.49 0.49 24.09
C SER A 157 -31.02 0.95 24.09
N VAL A 158 -30.77 2.21 23.73
CA VAL A 158 -29.42 2.79 23.77
C VAL A 158 -28.91 2.88 25.20
N LYS A 159 -29.75 3.31 26.15
CA LYS A 159 -29.40 3.36 27.58
C LYS A 159 -29.06 1.98 28.14
N TRP A 160 -29.83 0.96 27.77
CA TRP A 160 -29.60 -0.43 28.18
C TRP A 160 -28.30 -1.01 27.62
N SER A 161 -27.90 -0.57 26.43
CA SER A 161 -26.72 -1.09 25.71
C SER A 161 -25.43 -0.34 26.02
N ALA A 162 -25.48 0.94 26.39
CA ALA A 162 -24.32 1.77 26.66
C ALA A 162 -23.68 1.47 28.02
N PHE A 163 -22.34 1.61 28.09
CA PHE A 163 -21.58 1.38 29.32
C PHE A 163 -21.96 2.36 30.44
N GLU A 164 -21.86 3.68 30.19
CA GLU A 164 -22.35 4.72 31.11
C GLU A 164 -23.26 5.68 30.33
N PRO A 165 -24.58 5.40 30.25
CA PRO A 165 -25.50 6.17 29.42
C PRO A 165 -25.65 7.63 29.85
N ASP A 166 -25.41 7.93 31.13
CA ASP A 166 -25.55 9.29 31.68
C ASP A 166 -24.48 10.25 31.17
N LYS A 167 -23.36 9.74 30.64
CA LYS A 167 -22.30 10.55 30.04
C LYS A 167 -22.54 10.86 28.55
N LEU A 168 -23.63 10.35 27.96
CA LEU A 168 -23.94 10.55 26.55
C LEU A 168 -24.63 11.89 26.29
N ARG A 169 -24.23 12.55 25.21
CA ARG A 169 -24.89 13.75 24.69
C ARG A 169 -25.94 13.36 23.67
N TRP A 170 -27.20 13.51 24.06
CA TRP A 170 -28.35 13.20 23.23
C TRP A 170 -28.61 14.28 22.17
N PRO A 171 -29.07 13.89 20.97
CA PRO A 171 -29.44 14.85 19.94
C PRO A 171 -30.64 15.70 20.37
N ARG A 172 -30.70 16.95 19.89
CA ARG A 172 -31.80 17.88 20.18
C ARG A 172 -33.14 17.28 19.73
N GLY A 173 -34.11 17.19 20.65
CA GLY A 173 -35.43 16.59 20.40
C GLY A 173 -35.55 15.11 20.76
N ALA A 174 -34.51 14.49 21.33
CA ALA A 174 -34.53 13.11 21.83
C ALA A 174 -34.82 13.00 23.35
N ARG A 175 -35.39 14.02 23.99
CA ARG A 175 -35.89 13.89 25.37
C ARG A 175 -37.40 13.66 25.28
N GLY A 176 -37.84 12.47 25.66
CA GLY A 176 -39.20 12.28 26.14
C GLY A 176 -39.32 12.98 27.49
N GLU A 177 -40.24 13.93 27.58
CA GLU A 177 -41.02 14.09 28.82
C GLU A 177 -41.97 12.90 28.94
#